data_AF-A0A3N1A306-F1
#
_entry.id   AF-A0A3N1A306-F1
#
_cell.length_a   1.000
_cell.length_b   1.000
_cell.length_c   1.000
_cell.angle_alpha   90.00
_cell.angle_beta   90.00
_cell.angle_gamma   90.00
#
_symmetry.space_group_name_H-M   'P 1'
#
loop_
_entity.id
_entity.type
_entity.pdbx_description
1 polymer ?
#
loop_
_entity_poly.entity_id
_entity_poly.type
_entity_poly.pdbx_seq_one_letter_code
_entity_poly.pdbx_strand_id
1 'polypeptide(L)'
;MTSSHHHPAVLHAITSCHQLAKSRQHLAHVVQEEALDRAARAATDTRDGLRSQVLGRRHQLGGHADPVAGRIDTTPTGDRAGPMARLADSIDTTIGWLARIVTGGHYDGNLDPLTVIREDLPNLRRPAAAAAHVGRWLVEADDKIRRTLGLLPDHLPVPGNLACPACGLRMLRIVTSAPDSAGWVIVCTNPDCMCSGNRSCRCGMPVQGFGAGHIWDRSTQLVDGLLRQLPRRRVRSGRTVVVDDRGDVEGVAACTSLGYGSAPA
;
A
#
# COMPACT_ATOMS: atom_id res chain seq x y z
N MET A 1 -31.37 1.00 -15.45
CA MET A 1 -30.72 0.68 -14.15
C MET A 1 -29.28 1.18 -14.24
N THR A 2 -28.93 2.26 -13.52
CA THR A 2 -27.53 2.69 -13.40
C THR A 2 -26.78 1.60 -12.64
N SER A 3 -25.77 0.99 -13.26
CA SER A 3 -24.93 -0.04 -12.62
C SER A 3 -24.36 0.51 -11.30
N SER A 4 -24.64 -0.19 -10.20
CA SER A 4 -24.21 0.18 -8.83
C SER A 4 -22.69 0.39 -8.73
N HIS A 5 -21.94 -0.23 -9.63
CA HIS A 5 -20.48 -0.13 -9.74
C HIS A 5 -19.97 1.28 -10.07
N HIS A 6 -20.77 2.13 -10.73
CA HIS A 6 -20.36 3.48 -11.13
C HIS A 6 -20.77 4.58 -10.14
N HIS A 7 -21.41 4.21 -9.02
CA HIS A 7 -21.76 5.20 -8.01
C HIS A 7 -20.47 5.78 -7.38
N PRO A 8 -20.34 7.11 -7.21
CA PRO A 8 -19.08 7.73 -6.77
C PRO A 8 -18.57 7.18 -5.43
N ALA A 9 -19.46 6.93 -4.46
CA ALA A 9 -19.07 6.31 -3.19
C ALA A 9 -18.45 4.90 -3.36
N VAL A 10 -18.96 4.11 -4.31
CA VAL A 10 -18.43 2.76 -4.62
C VAL A 10 -17.08 2.89 -5.32
N LEU A 11 -16.96 3.80 -6.30
CA LEU A 11 -15.70 4.08 -6.98
C LEU A 11 -14.60 4.54 -6.01
N HIS A 12 -14.92 5.44 -5.07
CA HIS A 12 -13.98 5.88 -4.04
C HIS A 12 -13.53 4.70 -3.17
N ALA A 13 -14.45 3.89 -2.66
CA ALA A 13 -14.10 2.74 -1.83
C ALA A 13 -13.22 1.73 -2.57
N ILE A 14 -13.54 1.40 -3.82
CA ILE A 14 -12.71 0.51 -4.67
C ILE A 14 -11.32 1.11 -4.90
N THR A 15 -11.24 2.41 -5.18
CA THR A 15 -9.98 3.11 -5.36
C THR A 15 -9.14 3.08 -4.08
N SER A 16 -9.78 3.28 -2.91
CA SER A 16 -9.12 3.18 -1.60
C SER A 16 -8.63 1.77 -1.30
N CYS A 17 -9.34 0.72 -1.73
CA CYS A 17 -8.81 -0.65 -1.64
C CYS A 17 -7.49 -0.79 -2.41
N HIS A 18 -7.40 -0.25 -3.62
CA HIS A 18 -6.16 -0.30 -4.41
C HIS A 18 -5.03 0.53 -3.79
N GLN A 19 -5.33 1.74 -3.29
CA GLN A 19 -4.35 2.59 -2.59
C GLN A 19 -3.80 1.89 -1.35
N LEU A 20 -4.69 1.33 -0.52
CA LEU A 20 -4.32 0.62 0.69
C LEU A 20 -3.55 -0.67 0.39
N ALA A 21 -3.92 -1.43 -0.64
CA ALA A 21 -3.17 -2.61 -1.05
C ALA A 21 -1.71 -2.26 -1.40
N LYS A 22 -1.51 -1.15 -2.12
CA LYS A 22 -0.17 -0.68 -2.49
C LYS A 22 0.63 -0.18 -1.28
N SER A 23 0.03 0.60 -0.38
CA SER A 23 0.73 1.05 0.83
C SER A 23 1.01 -0.10 1.80
N ARG A 24 0.12 -1.09 1.92
CA ARG A 24 0.37 -2.35 2.64
C ARG A 24 1.56 -3.14 2.09
N GLN A 25 1.75 -3.15 0.76
CA GLN A 25 2.92 -3.78 0.16
C GLN A 25 4.22 -3.09 0.61
N HIS A 26 4.25 -1.75 0.64
CA HIS A 26 5.39 -1.00 1.16
C HIS A 26 5.62 -1.28 2.66
N LEU A 27 4.55 -1.31 3.46
CA LEU A 27 4.63 -1.64 4.88
C LEU A 27 5.20 -3.04 5.11
N ALA A 28 4.76 -4.04 4.33
CA ALA A 28 5.26 -5.40 4.44
C ALA A 28 6.77 -5.49 4.17
N HIS A 29 7.29 -4.72 3.22
CA HIS A 29 8.72 -4.64 2.96
C HIS A 29 9.49 -4.07 4.16
N VAL A 30 9.02 -2.95 4.70
CA VAL A 30 9.65 -2.30 5.87
C VAL A 30 9.58 -3.21 7.12
N VAL A 31 8.50 -3.97 7.29
CA VAL A 31 8.38 -4.97 8.38
C VAL A 31 9.44 -6.06 8.24
N GLN A 32 9.72 -6.53 7.02
CA GLN A 32 10.76 -7.53 6.77
C GLN A 32 12.15 -6.95 7.06
N GLU A 33 12.44 -5.73 6.60
CA GLU A 33 13.71 -5.03 6.89
C GLU A 33 13.90 -4.86 8.41
N GLU A 34 12.89 -4.39 9.12
CA GLU A 34 12.92 -4.25 10.58
C GLU A 34 13.14 -5.59 11.30
N ALA A 35 12.58 -6.68 10.79
CA ALA A 35 12.79 -8.01 11.35
C ALA A 35 14.22 -8.52 11.14
N LEU A 36 14.78 -8.32 9.94
CA LEU A 36 16.17 -8.69 9.63
C LEU A 36 17.16 -7.88 10.47
N ASP A 37 16.94 -6.57 10.59
CA ASP A 37 17.75 -5.67 11.42
C ASP A 37 17.75 -6.09 12.90
N ARG A 38 16.59 -6.47 13.43
CA ARG A 38 16.47 -6.95 14.81
C ARG A 38 17.19 -8.29 15.00
N ALA A 39 17.04 -9.21 14.05
CA ALA A 39 17.73 -10.49 14.09
C ALA A 39 19.27 -10.30 14.05
N ALA A 40 19.76 -9.39 13.22
CA ALA A 40 21.19 -9.05 13.12
C ALA A 40 21.75 -8.43 14.41
N ARG A 41 21.00 -7.52 15.05
CA ARG A 41 21.38 -6.93 16.35
C ARG A 41 21.41 -8.00 17.45
N ALA A 42 20.37 -8.83 17.54
CA ALA A 42 20.30 -9.91 18.53
C ALA A 42 21.46 -10.93 18.36
N ALA A 43 21.87 -11.23 17.13
CA ALA A 43 23.01 -12.10 16.86
C ALA A 43 24.34 -11.47 17.31
N THR A 44 24.53 -10.17 17.09
CA THR A 44 25.72 -9.42 17.57
C THR A 44 25.77 -9.38 19.08
N ASP A 45 24.66 -9.02 19.74
CA ASP A 45 24.58 -8.95 21.21
C ASP A 45 24.86 -10.31 21.86
N THR A 46 24.34 -11.39 21.25
CA THR A 46 24.62 -12.76 21.71
C THR A 46 26.12 -13.09 21.60
N ARG A 47 26.77 -12.71 20.47
CA ARG A 47 28.20 -12.94 20.26
C ARG A 47 29.06 -12.17 21.25
N ASP A 48 28.73 -10.92 21.56
CA ASP A 48 29.47 -10.09 22.50
C ASP A 48 29.24 -10.51 23.96
N GLY A 49 28.01 -10.94 24.30
CA GLY A 49 27.71 -11.56 25.60
C GLY A 49 28.51 -12.85 25.85
N LEU A 50 28.74 -13.66 24.81
CA LEU A 50 29.60 -14.85 24.89
C LEU A 50 31.10 -14.52 24.99
N ARG A 51 31.54 -13.32 24.56
CA ARG A 51 32.94 -12.87 24.65
C ARG A 51 33.29 -12.21 25.98
N SER A 52 32.29 -11.71 26.72
CA SER A 52 32.49 -10.97 27.98
C SER A 52 32.20 -11.80 29.24
N GLN A 53 32.93 -12.90 29.43
CA GLN A 53 33.10 -13.54 30.75
C GLN A 53 34.57 -13.84 31.06
N VAL A 54 35.45 -12.85 30.89
CA VAL A 54 36.78 -12.86 31.54
C VAL A 54 36.81 -11.78 32.61
N LEU A 55 35.96 -11.92 33.64
CA LEU A 55 36.16 -11.27 34.93
C LEU A 55 36.98 -12.23 35.80
N GLY A 56 38.28 -12.23 35.55
CA GLY A 56 39.24 -13.10 36.22
C GLY A 56 40.64 -12.51 36.20
N ARG A 57 40.82 -11.25 36.62
CA ARG A 57 42.14 -10.82 37.11
C ARG A 57 42.30 -11.49 38.47
N ARG A 58 42.99 -12.64 38.51
CA ARG A 58 43.35 -13.33 39.76
C ARG A 58 44.22 -12.39 40.59
N HIS A 59 43.60 -11.60 41.46
CA HIS A 59 44.29 -11.01 42.58
C HIS A 59 44.41 -12.11 43.62
N GLN A 60 45.66 -12.46 43.93
CA GLN A 60 46.06 -13.59 44.76
C GLN A 60 45.78 -13.36 46.26
N LEU A 61 44.78 -12.55 46.59
CA LEU A 61 44.42 -12.15 47.94
C LEU A 61 42.90 -12.29 48.07
N GLY A 62 42.49 -13.22 48.93
CA GLY A 62 41.11 -13.61 49.16
C GLY A 62 40.22 -12.41 49.43
N GLY A 63 39.30 -12.17 48.50
CA GLY A 63 38.09 -11.40 48.72
C GLY A 63 36.93 -12.28 48.35
N HIS A 64 35.96 -12.41 49.25
CA HIS A 64 34.69 -13.08 49.00
C HIS A 64 33.93 -12.32 47.91
N ALA A 65 34.20 -12.67 46.65
CA ALA A 65 33.36 -12.27 45.53
C ALA A 65 32.08 -13.11 45.64
N ASP A 66 31.14 -12.64 46.46
CA ASP A 66 29.81 -13.18 46.53
C ASP A 66 29.22 -13.11 45.11
N PRO A 67 28.86 -14.23 44.47
CA PRO A 67 28.26 -14.20 43.16
C PRO A 67 26.83 -13.73 43.32
N VAL A 68 26.64 -12.43 43.49
CA VAL A 68 25.52 -11.77 42.83
C VAL A 68 25.89 -11.81 41.36
N ALA A 69 25.74 -12.99 40.75
CA ALA A 69 25.29 -13.07 39.38
C ALA A 69 24.00 -12.28 39.40
N GLY A 70 24.11 -10.96 39.21
CA GLY A 70 23.01 -10.12 38.82
C GLY A 70 22.43 -10.91 37.68
N ARG A 71 21.25 -11.47 37.94
CA ARG A 71 20.41 -12.10 36.93
C ARG A 71 20.03 -10.94 36.03
N ILE A 72 21.00 -10.48 35.23
CA ILE A 72 20.74 -9.86 33.96
C ILE A 72 19.89 -10.92 33.34
N ASP A 73 18.60 -10.60 33.27
CA ASP A 73 17.62 -11.40 32.59
C ASP A 73 18.06 -11.37 31.12
N THR A 74 19.06 -12.20 30.79
CA THR A 74 19.49 -12.51 29.42
C THR A 74 18.49 -13.44 28.79
N THR A 75 17.32 -13.64 29.39
CA THR A 75 16.12 -13.94 28.64
C THR A 75 16.10 -12.88 27.53
N PRO A 76 16.36 -13.27 26.27
CA PRO A 76 16.18 -12.34 25.19
C PRO A 76 14.79 -11.78 25.44
N THR A 77 14.60 -10.46 25.45
CA THR A 77 13.27 -9.90 25.28
C THR A 77 12.77 -10.24 23.88
N GLY A 78 12.69 -11.53 23.53
CA GLY A 78 11.40 -12.20 23.60
C GLY A 78 10.34 -11.37 22.94
N ASP A 79 10.44 -11.31 21.62
CA ASP A 79 9.26 -11.50 20.79
C ASP A 79 8.22 -10.39 20.81
N ARG A 80 8.63 -9.16 21.16
CA ARG A 80 7.79 -8.00 20.84
C ARG A 80 7.98 -7.68 19.37
N ALA A 81 6.96 -7.99 18.57
CA ALA A 81 6.80 -7.49 17.21
C ALA A 81 7.22 -6.00 17.17
N GLY A 82 8.07 -5.64 16.21
CA GLY A 82 8.54 -4.27 16.07
C GLY A 82 7.40 -3.29 15.80
N PRO A 83 7.60 -1.98 15.97
CA PRO A 83 6.55 -0.99 15.76
C PRO A 83 5.88 -1.09 14.39
N MET A 84 6.61 -1.45 13.32
CA MET A 84 6.02 -1.59 11.99
C MET A 84 5.15 -2.86 11.88
N ALA A 85 5.59 -3.97 12.49
CA ALA A 85 4.79 -5.19 12.54
C ALA A 85 3.47 -4.98 13.30
N ARG A 86 3.50 -4.26 14.43
CA ARG A 86 2.27 -3.89 15.16
C ARG A 86 1.33 -2.99 14.36
N LEU A 87 1.90 -2.09 13.55
CA LEU A 87 1.10 -1.28 12.63
C LEU A 87 0.43 -2.18 11.58
N ALA A 88 1.16 -3.11 10.98
CA ALA A 88 0.62 -4.06 10.00
C ALA A 88 -0.53 -4.89 10.60
N ASP A 89 -0.32 -5.49 11.78
CA ASP A 89 -1.35 -6.26 12.48
C ASP A 89 -2.61 -5.43 12.77
N SER A 90 -2.43 -4.18 13.19
CA SER A 90 -3.54 -3.24 13.42
C SER A 90 -4.34 -2.97 12.15
N ILE A 91 -3.67 -2.75 11.02
CA ILE A 91 -4.33 -2.52 9.73
C ILE A 91 -5.04 -3.79 9.26
N ASP A 92 -4.38 -4.93 9.34
CA ASP A 92 -4.91 -6.23 8.91
C ASP A 92 -6.15 -6.65 9.73
N THR A 93 -6.14 -6.35 11.03
CA THR A 93 -7.31 -6.51 11.90
C THR A 93 -8.48 -5.64 11.45
N THR A 94 -8.24 -4.36 11.14
CA THR A 94 -9.29 -3.43 10.68
C THR A 94 -9.88 -3.87 9.34
N ILE A 95 -9.07 -4.22 8.35
CA ILE A 95 -9.57 -4.64 7.02
C ILE A 95 -10.27 -6.00 7.08
N GLY A 96 -9.82 -6.93 7.93
CA GLY A 96 -10.50 -8.20 8.15
C GLY A 96 -11.88 -8.01 8.78
N TRP A 97 -12.01 -7.08 9.73
CA TRP A 97 -13.31 -6.68 10.28
C TRP A 97 -14.23 -6.05 9.22
N LEU A 98 -13.71 -5.15 8.36
CA LEU A 98 -14.47 -4.57 7.25
C LEU A 98 -14.95 -5.65 6.27
N ALA A 99 -14.10 -6.61 5.91
CA ALA A 99 -14.47 -7.71 5.03
C ALA A 99 -15.59 -8.58 5.63
N ARG A 100 -15.58 -8.85 6.95
CA ARG A 100 -16.70 -9.51 7.63
C ARG A 100 -17.99 -8.69 7.56
N ILE A 101 -17.93 -7.38 7.71
CA ILE A 101 -19.13 -6.52 7.60
C ILE A 101 -19.71 -6.59 6.19
N VAL A 102 -18.87 -6.44 5.16
CA VAL A 102 -19.30 -6.43 3.76
C VAL A 102 -19.91 -7.79 3.38
N THR A 103 -19.32 -8.89 3.83
CA THR A 103 -19.82 -10.25 3.54
C THR A 103 -20.99 -10.70 4.42
N GLY A 104 -21.43 -9.87 5.38
CA GLY A 104 -22.45 -10.28 6.35
C GLY A 104 -21.98 -11.41 7.29
N GLY A 105 -20.68 -11.51 7.53
CA GLY A 105 -20.07 -12.47 8.45
C GLY A 105 -19.43 -13.71 7.80
N HIS A 106 -19.56 -13.87 6.48
CA HIS A 106 -19.07 -15.06 5.76
C HIS A 106 -17.58 -15.02 5.42
N TYR A 107 -16.86 -13.94 5.73
CA TYR A 107 -15.42 -13.86 5.51
C TYR A 107 -14.65 -14.80 6.46
N ASP A 108 -13.99 -15.80 5.88
CA ASP A 108 -13.28 -16.89 6.56
C ASP A 108 -11.76 -16.68 6.70
N GLY A 109 -11.21 -15.62 6.08
CA GLY A 109 -9.78 -15.32 6.12
C GLY A 109 -8.95 -15.96 4.99
N ASN A 110 -9.55 -16.77 4.11
CA ASN A 110 -8.82 -17.47 3.06
C ASN A 110 -8.44 -16.57 1.87
N LEU A 111 -9.21 -15.51 1.65
CA LEU A 111 -8.97 -14.52 0.59
C LEU A 111 -8.41 -13.22 1.18
N ASP A 112 -7.65 -12.48 0.36
CA ASP A 112 -7.23 -11.12 0.72
C ASP A 112 -8.47 -10.25 1.00
N PRO A 113 -8.59 -9.63 2.18
CA PRO A 113 -9.79 -8.91 2.59
C PRO A 113 -10.10 -7.70 1.68
N LEU A 114 -9.09 -7.06 1.09
CA LEU A 114 -9.31 -5.93 0.18
C LEU A 114 -9.92 -6.38 -1.15
N THR A 115 -9.55 -7.58 -1.62
CA THR A 115 -10.16 -8.23 -2.78
C THR A 115 -11.62 -8.56 -2.52
N VAL A 116 -11.94 -9.16 -1.37
CA VAL A 116 -13.33 -9.44 -0.95
C VAL A 116 -14.16 -8.16 -0.88
N ILE A 117 -13.64 -7.10 -0.23
CA ILE A 117 -14.35 -5.81 -0.15
C ILE A 117 -14.62 -5.25 -1.55
N ARG A 118 -13.65 -5.30 -2.47
CA ARG A 118 -13.81 -4.76 -3.83
C ARG A 118 -14.88 -5.50 -4.63
N GLU A 119 -14.98 -6.81 -4.46
CA GLU A 119 -15.87 -7.68 -5.23
C GLU A 119 -17.30 -7.67 -4.69
N ASP A 120 -17.48 -7.69 -3.37
CA ASP A 120 -18.80 -7.83 -2.75
C ASP A 120 -19.50 -6.50 -2.48
N LEU A 121 -18.75 -5.42 -2.24
CA LEU A 121 -19.33 -4.11 -1.91
C LEU A 121 -20.33 -3.58 -2.95
N PRO A 122 -20.11 -3.69 -4.28
CA PRO A 122 -21.08 -3.25 -5.28
C PRO A 122 -22.39 -4.07 -5.30
N ASN A 123 -22.35 -5.31 -4.77
CA ASN A 123 -23.46 -6.26 -4.78
C ASN A 123 -24.38 -6.13 -3.55
N LEU A 124 -24.02 -5.29 -2.58
CA LEU A 124 -24.86 -5.02 -1.42
C LEU A 124 -26.19 -4.38 -1.82
N ARG A 125 -27.24 -4.62 -1.03
CA ARG A 125 -28.57 -4.02 -1.24
C ARG A 125 -28.54 -2.48 -1.25
N ARG A 126 -27.62 -1.88 -0.50
CA ARG A 126 -27.43 -0.42 -0.40
C ARG A 126 -25.94 -0.08 -0.57
N PRO A 127 -25.40 -0.22 -1.78
CA PRO A 127 -23.96 -0.22 -2.00
C PRO A 127 -23.37 1.18 -1.75
N ALA A 128 -24.07 2.25 -2.13
CA ALA A 128 -23.59 3.62 -1.94
C ALA A 128 -23.35 4.00 -0.47
N ALA A 129 -24.30 3.69 0.43
CA ALA A 129 -24.19 4.03 1.84
C ALA A 129 -23.12 3.19 2.55
N ALA A 130 -23.08 1.89 2.27
CA ALA A 130 -22.06 0.98 2.79
C ALA A 130 -20.66 1.40 2.28
N ALA A 131 -20.52 1.69 0.99
CA ALA A 131 -19.25 2.12 0.40
C ALA A 131 -18.76 3.45 0.96
N ALA A 132 -19.64 4.42 1.20
CA ALA A 132 -19.25 5.66 1.85
C ALA A 132 -18.70 5.44 3.27
N HIS A 133 -19.24 4.46 4.01
CA HIS A 133 -18.75 4.12 5.34
C HIS A 133 -17.43 3.35 5.29
N VAL A 134 -17.38 2.26 4.51
CA VAL A 134 -16.18 1.42 4.31
C VAL A 134 -15.02 2.25 3.76
N GLY A 135 -15.29 3.11 2.77
CA GLY A 135 -14.30 3.98 2.15
C GLY A 135 -13.59 4.89 3.16
N ARG A 136 -14.28 5.42 4.17
CA ARG A 136 -13.64 6.24 5.22
C ARG A 136 -12.59 5.45 6.00
N TRP A 137 -12.94 4.25 6.46
CA TRP A 137 -12.00 3.38 7.19
C TRP A 137 -10.80 2.98 6.33
N LEU A 138 -11.02 2.71 5.04
CA LEU A 138 -9.93 2.37 4.11
C LEU A 138 -8.98 3.57 3.90
N VAL A 139 -9.52 4.79 3.74
CA VAL A 139 -8.73 6.02 3.62
C VAL A 139 -7.94 6.27 4.90
N GLU A 140 -8.56 6.16 6.07
CA GLU A 140 -7.87 6.34 7.36
C GLU A 140 -6.73 5.33 7.56
N ALA A 141 -6.94 4.07 7.17
CA ALA A 141 -5.93 3.02 7.20
C ALA A 141 -4.76 3.34 6.25
N ASP A 142 -5.03 3.72 5.00
CA ASP A 142 -4.00 4.07 4.01
C ASP A 142 -3.20 5.31 4.47
N ASP A 143 -3.89 6.35 4.92
CA ASP A 143 -3.31 7.56 5.48
C ASP A 143 -2.37 7.28 6.66
N LYS A 144 -2.77 6.37 7.55
CA LYS A 144 -1.95 5.96 8.70
C LYS A 144 -0.64 5.33 8.25
N ILE A 145 -0.68 4.43 7.25
CA ILE A 145 0.52 3.82 6.69
C ILE A 145 1.39 4.89 6.02
N ARG A 146 0.81 5.70 5.12
CA ARG A 146 1.55 6.70 4.35
C ARG A 146 2.22 7.74 5.24
N ARG A 147 1.53 8.25 6.26
CA ARG A 147 2.14 9.18 7.23
C ARG A 147 3.28 8.54 8.01
N THR A 148 3.13 7.28 8.41
CA THR A 148 4.18 6.57 9.17
C THR A 148 5.42 6.32 8.31
N LEU A 149 5.24 5.98 7.03
CA LEU A 149 6.31 5.62 6.10
C LEU A 149 6.80 6.79 5.23
N GLY A 150 6.24 8.00 5.40
CA GLY A 150 6.57 9.16 4.56
C GLY A 150 6.21 9.00 3.08
N LEU A 151 5.20 8.19 2.75
CA LEU A 151 4.79 7.92 1.37
C LEU A 151 3.91 9.05 0.82
N LEU A 152 4.18 9.46 -0.42
CA LEU A 152 3.32 10.38 -1.15
C LEU A 152 2.07 9.66 -1.70
N PRO A 153 0.97 10.37 -1.98
CA PRO A 153 -0.18 9.81 -2.69
C PRO A 153 0.17 9.31 -4.09
N ASP A 154 -0.46 8.22 -4.54
CA ASP A 154 -0.25 7.61 -5.87
C ASP A 154 -0.97 8.35 -7.01
N HIS A 155 -0.74 9.66 -7.08
CA HIS A 155 -1.44 10.57 -7.98
C HIS A 155 -0.53 11.06 -9.09
N LEU A 156 -1.05 11.11 -10.31
CA LEU A 156 -0.40 11.79 -11.44
C LEU A 156 -1.19 13.05 -11.82
N PRO A 157 -0.51 14.10 -12.32
CA PRO A 157 -1.19 15.22 -12.94
C PRO A 157 -1.99 14.75 -14.16
N VAL A 158 -3.17 15.33 -14.36
CA VAL A 158 -3.94 15.11 -15.58
C VAL A 158 -3.25 15.86 -16.75
N PRO A 159 -2.97 15.18 -17.89
CA PRO A 159 -2.42 15.82 -19.09
C PRO A 159 -3.26 17.03 -19.53
N GLY A 160 -2.58 18.08 -20.00
CA GLY A 160 -3.24 19.32 -20.42
C GLY A 160 -3.74 20.21 -19.26
N ASN A 161 -3.50 19.83 -18.01
CA ASN A 161 -3.85 20.62 -16.82
C ASN A 161 -5.34 20.99 -16.78
N LEU A 162 -6.18 19.99 -17.02
CA LEU A 162 -7.62 20.14 -17.16
C LEU A 162 -8.27 20.63 -15.86
N ALA A 163 -9.16 21.61 -15.98
CA ALA A 163 -9.96 22.12 -14.88
C ALA A 163 -11.08 21.14 -14.50
N CYS A 164 -11.40 21.06 -13.22
CA CYS A 164 -12.57 20.34 -12.74
C CYS A 164 -13.85 20.98 -13.33
N PRO A 165 -14.74 20.21 -13.97
CA PRO A 165 -15.99 20.74 -14.53
C PRO A 165 -16.94 21.38 -13.50
N ALA A 166 -16.83 20.98 -12.23
CA ALA A 166 -17.68 21.49 -11.15
C ALA A 166 -17.15 22.79 -10.53
N CYS A 167 -15.90 22.80 -10.05
CA CYS A 167 -15.34 23.96 -9.34
C CYS A 167 -14.44 24.86 -10.21
N GLY A 168 -14.10 24.45 -11.44
CA GLY A 168 -13.20 25.19 -12.32
C GLY A 168 -11.72 25.16 -11.93
N LEU A 169 -11.37 24.59 -10.77
CA LEU A 169 -9.97 24.51 -10.31
C LEU A 169 -9.20 23.39 -11.00
N ARG A 170 -7.90 23.61 -11.20
CA ARG A 170 -6.98 22.65 -11.84
C ARG A 170 -6.38 21.67 -10.83
N MET A 171 -7.26 21.01 -10.10
CA MET A 171 -6.93 20.05 -9.03
C MET A 171 -7.36 18.63 -9.41
N LEU A 172 -7.42 18.32 -10.70
CA LEU A 172 -7.69 16.96 -11.15
C LEU A 172 -6.41 16.12 -11.09
N ARG A 173 -6.53 14.92 -10.53
CA ARG A 173 -5.44 13.94 -10.43
C ARG A 173 -5.90 12.58 -10.93
N ILE A 174 -4.99 11.85 -11.55
CA ILE A 174 -5.18 10.44 -11.93
C ILE A 174 -4.69 9.58 -10.77
N VAL A 175 -5.55 8.74 -10.20
CA VAL A 175 -5.15 7.79 -9.17
C VAL A 175 -4.64 6.52 -9.85
N THR A 176 -3.39 6.15 -9.58
CA THR A 176 -2.67 5.09 -10.31
C THR A 176 -2.37 3.86 -9.47
N SER A 177 -3.02 3.71 -8.31
CA SER A 177 -2.80 2.57 -7.42
C SER A 177 -3.39 1.26 -7.95
N ALA A 178 -4.35 1.30 -8.88
CA ALA A 178 -4.83 0.08 -9.50
C ALA A 178 -3.75 -0.52 -10.43
N PRO A 179 -3.61 -1.85 -10.47
CA PRO A 179 -2.50 -2.54 -11.15
C PRO A 179 -2.52 -2.33 -12.66
N ASP A 180 -3.70 -2.11 -13.24
CA ASP A 180 -3.88 -1.80 -14.64
C ASP A 180 -4.53 -0.41 -14.82
N SER A 181 -4.36 0.14 -16.03
CA SER A 181 -4.98 1.40 -16.42
C SER A 181 -6.50 1.33 -16.58
N ALA A 182 -7.10 0.15 -16.54
CA ALA A 182 -8.56 0.01 -16.61
C ALA A 182 -9.22 0.37 -15.27
N GLY A 183 -8.53 0.12 -14.15
CA GLY A 183 -8.94 0.54 -12.82
C GLY A 183 -8.53 1.96 -12.43
N TRP A 184 -7.86 2.72 -13.31
CA TRP A 184 -7.48 4.11 -13.01
C TRP A 184 -8.68 5.03 -13.05
N VAL A 185 -8.75 5.93 -12.06
CA VAL A 185 -9.81 6.94 -11.93
C VAL A 185 -9.21 8.34 -11.93
N ILE A 186 -10.01 9.32 -12.31
CA ILE A 186 -9.69 10.74 -12.12
C ILE A 186 -10.47 11.22 -10.91
N VAL A 187 -9.82 11.99 -10.03
CA VAL A 187 -10.45 12.61 -8.86
C VAL A 187 -10.18 14.10 -8.84
N CYS A 188 -11.13 14.87 -8.31
CA CYS A 188 -10.86 16.25 -7.91
C CYS A 188 -10.32 16.25 -6.47
N THR A 189 -9.11 16.77 -6.26
CA THR A 189 -8.48 16.81 -4.93
C THR A 189 -8.80 18.07 -4.14
N ASN A 190 -9.73 18.90 -4.62
CA ASN A 190 -10.24 20.02 -3.83
C ASN A 190 -11.24 19.48 -2.78
N PRO A 191 -10.97 19.59 -1.47
CA PRO A 191 -11.86 19.06 -0.43
C PRO A 191 -13.24 19.73 -0.41
N ASP A 192 -13.34 20.97 -0.88
CA ASP A 192 -14.60 21.72 -0.93
C ASP A 192 -15.41 21.41 -2.20
N CYS A 193 -14.84 20.66 -3.15
CA CYS A 193 -15.47 20.34 -4.43
C CYS A 193 -16.29 19.05 -4.33
N MET A 194 -17.48 19.18 -3.75
CA MET A 194 -18.43 18.08 -3.54
C MET A 194 -19.58 18.11 -4.53
N CYS A 195 -20.06 16.92 -4.89
CA CYS A 195 -21.24 16.78 -5.74
C CYS A 195 -22.50 17.22 -4.99
N SER A 196 -23.28 18.11 -5.58
CA SER A 196 -24.55 18.59 -5.02
C SER A 196 -25.72 17.61 -5.20
N GLY A 197 -25.48 16.42 -5.75
CA GLY A 197 -26.48 15.35 -5.93
C GLY A 197 -27.58 15.63 -6.96
N ASN A 198 -27.68 16.87 -7.43
CA ASN A 198 -28.68 17.33 -8.39
C ASN A 198 -28.07 17.44 -9.80
N ARG A 199 -28.94 17.53 -10.81
CA ARG A 199 -28.52 17.70 -12.21
C ARG A 199 -27.85 19.05 -12.50
N SER A 200 -27.89 20.00 -11.57
CA SER A 200 -27.18 21.28 -11.73
C SER A 200 -25.70 21.18 -11.38
N CYS A 201 -25.25 20.08 -10.76
CA CYS A 201 -23.82 19.80 -10.62
C CYS A 201 -23.20 19.60 -12.01
N ARG A 202 -22.29 20.49 -12.41
CA ARG A 202 -21.60 20.42 -13.71
C ARG A 202 -20.47 19.38 -13.75
N CYS A 203 -20.37 18.50 -12.76
CA CYS A 203 -19.28 17.54 -12.63
C CYS A 203 -19.21 16.53 -13.76
N GLY A 204 -20.32 16.25 -14.45
CA GLY A 204 -20.35 15.27 -15.55
C GLY A 204 -20.09 13.83 -15.11
N MET A 205 -20.18 13.52 -13.80
CA MET A 205 -20.15 12.13 -13.33
C MET A 205 -21.35 11.35 -13.88
N PRO A 206 -21.19 10.07 -14.28
CA PRO A 206 -22.29 9.25 -14.79
C PRO A 206 -23.43 9.07 -13.77
N VAL A 207 -23.07 8.99 -12.48
CA VAL A 207 -24.00 8.88 -11.35
C VAL A 207 -23.72 10.00 -10.37
N GLN A 208 -24.76 10.71 -9.95
CA GLN A 208 -24.66 11.78 -8.95
C GLN A 208 -24.66 11.17 -7.54
N GLY A 209 -23.83 11.71 -6.64
CA GLY A 209 -23.78 11.30 -5.24
C GLY A 209 -23.68 12.51 -4.34
N PHE A 210 -24.79 12.89 -3.69
CA PHE A 210 -24.83 14.07 -2.82
C PHE A 210 -23.73 14.00 -1.74
N GLY A 211 -22.91 15.04 -1.66
CA GLY A 211 -21.80 15.14 -0.71
C GLY A 211 -20.60 14.22 -1.03
N ALA A 212 -20.58 13.54 -2.18
CA ALA A 212 -19.42 12.76 -2.59
C ALA A 212 -18.41 13.64 -3.34
N GLY A 213 -17.11 13.43 -3.08
CA GLY A 213 -16.06 14.04 -3.89
C GLY A 213 -16.14 13.58 -5.34
N HIS A 214 -15.78 14.44 -6.29
CA HIS A 214 -15.89 14.09 -7.69
C HIS A 214 -14.85 13.04 -8.12
N ILE A 215 -15.36 11.97 -8.75
CA ILE A 215 -14.58 10.84 -9.25
C ILE A 215 -15.15 10.40 -10.59
N TRP A 216 -14.27 10.15 -11.55
CA TRP A 216 -14.62 9.66 -12.87
C TRP A 216 -13.84 8.39 -13.16
N ASP A 217 -14.56 7.34 -13.58
CA ASP A 217 -13.97 6.11 -14.07
C ASP A 217 -13.87 6.12 -15.59
N ARG A 218 -13.33 5.04 -16.15
CA ARG A 218 -13.11 4.89 -17.59
C ARG A 218 -14.40 4.88 -18.43
N SER A 219 -15.57 4.68 -17.83
CA SER A 219 -16.84 4.79 -18.56
C SER A 219 -17.14 6.24 -18.98
N THR A 220 -16.47 7.21 -18.37
CA THR A 220 -16.58 8.62 -18.73
C THR A 220 -15.63 8.96 -19.87
N GLN A 221 -16.12 9.67 -20.90
CA GLN A 221 -15.30 10.16 -22.02
C GLN A 221 -14.08 10.99 -21.55
N LEU A 222 -14.23 11.71 -20.43
CA LEU A 222 -13.16 12.43 -19.75
C LEU A 222 -11.93 11.53 -19.52
N VAL A 223 -12.14 10.39 -18.87
CA VAL A 223 -11.07 9.47 -18.49
C VAL A 223 -10.57 8.72 -19.71
N ASP A 224 -11.47 8.21 -20.55
CA ASP A 224 -11.10 7.45 -21.74
C ASP A 224 -10.24 8.27 -22.73
N GLY A 225 -10.56 9.55 -22.93
CA GLY A 225 -9.76 10.47 -23.74
C GLY A 225 -8.39 10.76 -23.14
N LEU A 226 -8.30 10.97 -21.83
CA LEU A 226 -7.05 11.29 -21.13
C LEU A 226 -6.11 10.09 -21.01
N LEU A 227 -6.63 8.90 -20.72
CA LEU A 227 -5.82 7.68 -20.63
C LEU A 227 -5.21 7.28 -21.98
N ARG A 228 -5.86 7.63 -23.11
CA ARG A 228 -5.28 7.45 -24.45
C ARG A 228 -4.07 8.33 -24.71
N GLN A 229 -3.96 9.48 -24.05
CA GLN A 229 -2.85 10.42 -24.21
C GLN A 229 -1.65 10.06 -23.34
N LEU A 230 -1.84 9.23 -22.30
CA LEU A 230 -0.73 8.77 -21.49
C LEU A 230 0.16 7.85 -22.32
N PRO A 231 1.50 8.00 -22.22
CA PRO A 231 2.40 7.07 -22.88
C PRO A 231 2.05 5.67 -22.39
N ARG A 232 1.66 4.80 -23.32
CA ARG A 232 1.48 3.37 -23.02
C ARG A 232 2.84 2.88 -22.53
N ARG A 233 3.01 2.76 -21.22
CA ARG A 233 4.11 1.98 -20.66
C ARG A 233 3.93 0.59 -21.25
N ARG A 234 4.69 0.29 -22.31
CA ARG A 234 4.95 -1.10 -22.68
C ARG A 234 5.66 -1.65 -21.45
N VAL A 235 4.92 -2.34 -20.59
CA VAL A 235 5.52 -3.25 -19.63
C VAL A 235 6.25 -4.26 -20.50
N ARG A 236 7.54 -4.01 -20.74
CA ARG A 236 8.42 -5.00 -21.33
C ARG A 236 8.51 -6.08 -20.25
N SER A 237 7.66 -7.09 -20.36
CA SER A 237 7.85 -8.36 -19.67
C SER A 237 9.31 -8.77 -19.92
N GLY A 238 10.08 -8.94 -18.84
CA GLY A 238 11.44 -9.48 -18.91
C GLY A 238 12.58 -8.46 -18.81
N ARG A 239 12.67 -7.70 -17.72
CA ARG A 239 13.98 -7.19 -17.25
C ARG A 239 14.07 -7.27 -15.73
N THR A 240 14.67 -8.35 -15.26
CA THR A 240 15.18 -8.47 -13.89
C THR A 240 16.26 -7.39 -13.72
N VAL A 241 16.07 -6.50 -12.76
CA VAL A 241 17.14 -5.60 -12.31
C VAL A 241 18.01 -6.43 -11.40
N VAL A 242 19.25 -6.70 -11.80
CA VAL A 242 20.28 -7.22 -10.90
C VAL A 242 20.80 -6.00 -10.15
N VAL A 243 20.53 -5.94 -8.86
CA VAL A 243 21.12 -4.97 -7.94
C VAL A 243 22.36 -5.64 -7.38
N ASP A 244 23.52 -4.98 -7.44
CA ASP A 244 24.73 -5.51 -6.82
C ASP A 244 24.65 -5.40 -5.28
N ASP A 245 25.57 -6.05 -4.57
CA ASP A 245 25.59 -6.08 -3.09
C ASP A 245 25.84 -4.69 -2.44
N ARG A 246 25.96 -3.62 -3.24
CA ARG A 246 26.19 -2.24 -2.78
C ARG A 246 25.04 -1.29 -3.08
N GLY A 247 24.02 -1.74 -3.81
CA GLY A 247 22.83 -0.94 -4.10
C GLY A 247 22.99 0.03 -5.27
N ASP A 248 24.05 -0.09 -6.07
CA ASP A 248 24.26 0.74 -7.25
C ASP A 248 23.63 0.07 -8.50
N VAL A 249 22.90 0.86 -9.29
CA VAL A 249 22.26 0.38 -10.53
C VAL A 249 23.30 0.37 -11.65
N GLU A 250 24.00 -0.75 -11.84
CA GLU A 250 24.85 -0.91 -13.03
C GLU A 250 24.02 -0.99 -14.31
N GLY A 251 24.58 -0.40 -15.36
CA GLY A 251 23.91 -0.10 -16.62
C GLY A 251 23.26 -1.29 -17.34
N VAL A 252 22.33 -0.94 -18.20
CA VAL A 252 21.47 -1.82 -19.00
C VAL A 252 22.30 -2.73 -19.93
N ALA A 253 22.66 -3.93 -19.47
CA ALA A 253 23.21 -4.95 -20.35
C ALA A 253 22.11 -5.50 -21.27
N ALA A 254 22.37 -5.48 -22.58
CA ALA A 254 21.62 -6.26 -23.56
C ALA A 254 22.22 -7.66 -23.60
N CYS A 255 21.48 -8.68 -23.14
CA CYS A 255 21.84 -10.07 -23.38
C CYS A 255 21.80 -10.32 -24.89
N THR A 256 22.97 -10.31 -25.50
CA THR A 256 23.16 -10.82 -26.86
C THR A 256 23.36 -12.32 -26.71
N SER A 257 22.38 -13.11 -27.14
CA SER A 257 22.50 -14.56 -27.24
C SER A 257 23.61 -14.90 -28.23
N LEU A 258 24.79 -15.28 -27.75
CA LEU A 258 25.83 -15.90 -28.57
C LEU A 258 25.44 -17.36 -28.83
N GLY A 259 24.99 -17.62 -30.06
CA GLY A 259 24.80 -18.95 -30.59
C GLY A 259 26.15 -19.65 -30.76
N TYR A 260 26.22 -20.89 -30.29
CA TYR A 260 27.29 -21.83 -30.66
C TYR A 260 27.16 -22.18 -32.14
N GLY A 261 28.08 -21.68 -32.96
CA GLY A 261 28.28 -22.10 -34.35
C GLY A 261 29.43 -23.11 -34.41
N SER A 262 29.11 -24.34 -34.78
CA SER A 262 30.07 -25.40 -35.08
C SER A 262 30.80 -25.12 -36.39
N ALA A 263 32.13 -25.26 -36.39
CA ALA A 263 32.96 -25.21 -37.60
C ALA A 263 32.98 -26.58 -38.32
N PRO A 264 33.00 -26.63 -39.66
CA PRO A 264 33.54 -27.76 -40.39
C PRO A 264 35.00 -27.50 -40.81
N ALA A 265 35.69 -28.61 -41.07
CA ALA A 265 37.12 -28.74 -41.41
C ALA A 265 37.56 -28.00 -42.68
#